data_AF-A0A8D2KBI9-F1
#
_entry.id   AF-A0A8D2KBI9-F1
#
_cell.length_a   1.000
_cell.length_b   1.000
_cell.length_c   1.000
_cell.angle_alpha   90.00
_cell.angle_beta   90.00
_cell.angle_gamma   90.00
#
_symmetry.space_group_name_H-M   'P 1'
#
loop_
_entity.id
_entity.type
_entity.pdbx_description
1 polymer ?
#
loop_
_entity_poly.entity_id
_entity_poly.type
_entity_poly.pdbx_seq_one_letter_code
_entity_poly.pdbx_strand_id
1 'polypeptide(L)'
;MSETSFNLISEKCDILSILRDHPENRIYQRKIQELSKRFTAIRKTKGDGNCFYRALGYAYLESLLGKSREILKFKERVLQTPSDLLAAGFEEHKFRNFFNAFYSVVELVERDGSVSSLLKVFNDQSSSDHIVQFLRLLTSAFIKNRADFFRHFIDEEMDIKDFCTHEVEPMAMECDHIQITALSQALNIALQVEYVDEMDTALNHHVFPEAAVPSVYLLYKTSHYNILYAADKH
;
A
#
# COMPACT_ATOMS: atom_id res chain seq x y z
N MET A 1 -8.09 -19.48 16.01
CA MET A 1 -9.46 -18.95 16.26
C MET A 1 -9.82 -18.07 15.08
N SER A 2 -11.05 -18.22 14.57
CA SER A 2 -11.50 -17.87 13.21
C SER A 2 -10.90 -16.60 12.60
N GLU A 3 -10.12 -16.77 11.53
CA GLU A 3 -10.00 -15.76 10.48
C GLU A 3 -11.42 -15.45 10.02
N THR A 4 -11.95 -14.35 10.50
CA THR A 4 -13.24 -13.86 10.04
C THR A 4 -13.05 -13.54 8.57
N SER A 5 -13.84 -14.20 7.72
CA SER A 5 -13.87 -14.03 6.26
C SER A 5 -14.39 -12.62 5.93
N PHE A 6 -13.60 -11.58 6.17
CA PHE A 6 -13.88 -10.25 5.61
C PHE A 6 -13.41 -10.22 4.14
N ASN A 7 -14.05 -9.36 3.35
CA ASN A 7 -13.64 -9.10 1.97
C ASN A 7 -12.17 -8.62 1.92
N LEU A 8 -11.58 -8.45 0.74
CA LEU A 8 -10.18 -8.06 0.57
C LEU A 8 -9.72 -6.85 1.41
N ILE A 9 -10.62 -5.90 1.68
CA ILE A 9 -10.48 -4.78 2.62
C ILE A 9 -11.75 -4.70 3.49
N SER A 10 -11.57 -4.65 4.81
CA SER A 10 -12.68 -4.59 5.77
C SER A 10 -13.37 -3.23 5.84
N GLU A 11 -14.49 -3.17 6.56
CA GLU A 11 -15.03 -1.91 7.05
C GLU A 11 -14.09 -1.22 8.05
N LYS A 12 -14.28 0.10 8.27
CA LYS A 12 -13.57 0.83 9.33
C LYS A 12 -14.03 0.32 10.68
N CYS A 13 -13.08 -0.08 11.51
CA CYS A 13 -13.29 -0.52 12.88
C CYS A 13 -12.53 0.38 13.84
N ASP A 14 -12.99 0.46 15.09
CA ASP A 14 -12.22 1.09 16.17
C ASP A 14 -10.86 0.39 16.31
N ILE A 15 -9.79 1.16 16.49
CA ILE A 15 -8.44 0.61 16.58
C ILE A 15 -8.28 -0.40 17.73
N LEU A 16 -8.97 -0.20 18.86
CA LEU A 16 -8.90 -1.08 20.02
C LEU A 16 -9.56 -2.44 19.73
N SER A 17 -10.32 -2.57 18.64
CA SER A 17 -10.92 -3.85 18.23
C SER A 17 -9.89 -4.95 17.97
N ILE A 18 -8.63 -4.59 17.63
CA ILE A 18 -7.53 -5.53 17.35
C ILE A 18 -6.80 -5.99 18.61
N LEU A 19 -7.13 -5.47 19.79
CA LEU A 19 -6.63 -6.03 21.06
C LEU A 19 -7.08 -7.49 21.23
N ARG A 20 -8.26 -7.83 20.70
CA ARG A 20 -8.82 -9.19 20.75
C ARG A 20 -8.03 -10.19 19.91
N ASP A 21 -7.18 -9.73 18.99
CA ASP A 21 -6.36 -10.62 18.16
C ASP A 21 -5.26 -11.29 19.01
N HIS A 22 -4.80 -10.66 20.10
CA HIS A 22 -3.82 -11.23 21.04
C HIS A 22 -4.15 -10.86 22.52
N PRO A 23 -5.13 -11.52 23.14
CA PRO A 23 -5.67 -11.14 24.45
C PRO A 23 -4.73 -11.43 25.63
N GLU A 24 -3.67 -12.22 25.44
CA GLU A 24 -2.72 -12.57 26.51
C GLU A 24 -1.34 -11.92 26.33
N ASN A 25 -1.07 -11.31 25.16
CA ASN A 25 0.21 -10.69 24.88
C ASN A 25 0.25 -9.26 25.45
N ARG A 26 0.90 -9.09 26.60
CA ARG A 26 1.03 -7.81 27.31
C ARG A 26 1.75 -6.73 26.50
N ILE A 27 2.81 -7.10 25.77
CA ILE A 27 3.60 -6.17 24.95
C ILE A 27 2.73 -5.65 23.81
N TYR A 28 2.04 -6.56 23.12
CA TYR A 28 1.10 -6.20 22.07
C TYR A 28 -0.01 -5.28 22.57
N GLN A 29 -0.66 -5.61 23.69
CA GLN A 29 -1.71 -4.77 24.26
C GLN A 29 -1.22 -3.37 24.58
N ARG A 30 -0.03 -3.25 25.19
CA ARG A 30 0.59 -1.95 25.48
C ARG A 30 0.83 -1.16 24.20
N LYS A 31 1.41 -1.76 23.16
CA LYS A 31 1.68 -1.08 21.87
C LYS A 31 0.40 -0.63 21.17
N ILE A 32 -0.67 -1.43 21.19
CA ILE A 32 -1.96 -1.04 20.61
C ILE A 32 -2.64 0.07 21.41
N GLN A 33 -2.57 0.04 22.74
CA GLN A 33 -3.07 1.13 23.59
C GLN A 33 -2.29 2.44 23.40
N GLU A 34 -1.02 2.35 23.06
CA GLU A 34 -0.22 3.52 22.70
C GLU A 34 -0.59 4.04 21.31
N LEU A 35 -0.73 3.14 20.33
CA LEU A 35 -1.16 3.44 18.98
C LEU A 35 -2.54 4.12 18.94
N SER A 36 -3.47 3.72 19.81
CA SER A 36 -4.82 4.29 19.90
C SER A 36 -4.86 5.74 20.39
N LYS A 37 -3.75 6.26 20.92
CA LYS A 37 -3.64 7.69 21.26
C LYS A 37 -3.42 8.57 20.03
N ARG A 38 -3.01 7.98 18.90
CA ARG A 38 -2.64 8.67 17.66
C ARG A 38 -3.58 8.36 16.50
N PHE A 39 -4.19 7.17 16.53
CA PHE A 39 -5.08 6.66 15.49
C PHE A 39 -6.40 6.20 16.10
N THR A 40 -7.52 6.47 15.45
CA THR A 40 -8.87 6.17 15.97
C THR A 40 -9.47 4.93 15.34
N ALA A 41 -9.15 4.66 14.07
CA ALA A 41 -9.72 3.56 13.33
C ALA A 41 -8.68 2.78 12.53
N ILE A 42 -9.07 1.58 12.13
CA ILE A 42 -8.30 0.66 11.30
C ILE A 42 -9.21 -0.01 10.26
N ARG A 43 -8.69 -0.24 9.05
CA ARG A 43 -9.24 -1.25 8.11
C ARG A 43 -8.24 -2.40 7.99
N LYS A 44 -8.71 -3.62 8.19
CA LYS A 44 -7.93 -4.84 7.95
C LYS A 44 -7.90 -5.12 6.43
N THR A 45 -6.81 -5.69 5.94
CA THR A 45 -6.71 -6.19 4.57
C THR A 45 -6.52 -7.71 4.61
N LYS A 46 -6.75 -8.41 3.49
CA LYS A 46 -6.56 -9.86 3.45
C LYS A 46 -5.07 -10.22 3.43
N GLY A 47 -4.66 -11.18 4.24
CA GLY A 47 -3.27 -11.71 4.28
C GLY A 47 -2.97 -12.64 3.11
N ASP A 48 -2.95 -12.12 1.89
CA ASP A 48 -2.75 -12.88 0.64
C ASP A 48 -1.40 -12.57 -0.06
N GLY A 49 -0.45 -12.00 0.68
CA GLY A 49 0.83 -11.51 0.15
C GLY A 49 0.71 -10.23 -0.70
N ASN A 50 -0.48 -9.70 -0.95
CA ASN A 50 -0.70 -8.47 -1.72
C ASN A 50 -1.12 -7.27 -0.85
N CYS A 51 -1.22 -7.49 0.47
CA CYS A 51 -1.77 -6.55 1.43
C CYS A 51 -1.14 -5.16 1.38
N PHE A 52 0.18 -5.03 1.15
CA PHE A 52 0.83 -3.72 1.00
C PHE A 52 0.26 -2.93 -0.19
N TYR A 53 0.34 -3.47 -1.41
CA TYR A 53 -0.14 -2.81 -2.62
C TYR A 53 -1.63 -2.48 -2.53
N ARG A 54 -2.42 -3.41 -1.97
CA ARG A 54 -3.86 -3.24 -1.80
C ARG A 54 -4.18 -2.15 -0.78
N ALA A 55 -3.50 -2.14 0.37
CA ALA A 55 -3.67 -1.15 1.42
C ALA A 55 -3.26 0.26 0.95
N LEU A 56 -2.07 0.40 0.35
CA LEU A 56 -1.57 1.68 -0.14
C LEU A 56 -2.45 2.23 -1.26
N GLY A 57 -2.81 1.39 -2.24
CA GLY A 57 -3.68 1.79 -3.35
C GLY A 57 -5.03 2.29 -2.86
N TYR A 58 -5.70 1.54 -1.98
CA TYR A 58 -6.99 1.96 -1.43
C TYR A 58 -6.87 3.24 -0.58
N ALA A 59 -5.96 3.25 0.39
CA ALA A 59 -5.85 4.35 1.35
C ALA A 59 -5.46 5.67 0.68
N TYR A 60 -4.57 5.62 -0.31
CA TYR A 60 -4.20 6.81 -1.07
C TYR A 60 -5.36 7.34 -1.91
N LEU A 61 -6.06 6.46 -2.65
CA LEU A 61 -7.23 6.87 -3.44
C LEU A 61 -8.37 7.39 -2.56
N GLU A 62 -8.62 6.80 -1.39
CA GLU A 62 -9.60 7.30 -0.42
C GLU A 62 -9.20 8.70 0.07
N SER A 63 -7.90 8.95 0.29
CA SER A 63 -7.39 10.26 0.73
C SER A 63 -7.59 11.39 -0.29
N LEU A 64 -7.79 11.05 -1.57
CA LEU A 64 -8.01 12.00 -2.66
C LEU A 64 -9.48 12.38 -2.86
N LEU A 65 -10.43 11.65 -2.26
CA LEU A 65 -11.86 11.91 -2.46
C LEU A 65 -12.21 13.36 -2.09
N GLY A 66 -12.90 14.05 -3.01
CA GLY A 66 -13.28 15.47 -2.86
C GLY A 66 -12.16 16.49 -3.09
N LYS A 67 -10.93 16.05 -3.42
CA LYS A 67 -9.76 16.93 -3.61
C LYS A 67 -9.42 17.09 -5.09
N SER A 68 -10.22 17.86 -5.82
CA SER A 68 -10.15 17.93 -7.30
C SER A 68 -8.76 18.29 -7.84
N ARG A 69 -8.01 19.18 -7.17
CA ARG A 69 -6.68 19.59 -7.62
C ARG A 69 -5.66 18.47 -7.46
N GLU A 70 -5.72 17.75 -6.36
CA GLU A 70 -4.87 16.62 -6.03
C GLU A 70 -5.17 15.43 -6.94
N ILE A 71 -6.46 15.16 -7.21
CA ILE A 71 -6.92 14.15 -8.18
C ILE A 71 -6.35 14.46 -9.57
N LEU A 72 -6.46 15.71 -10.04
CA LEU A 72 -5.96 16.11 -11.36
C LEU A 72 -4.45 15.85 -11.49
N LYS A 73 -3.66 16.30 -10.51
CA LYS A 73 -2.21 16.05 -10.48
C LYS A 73 -1.88 14.56 -10.46
N PHE A 74 -2.64 13.77 -9.70
CA PHE A 74 -2.42 12.33 -9.65
C PHE A 74 -2.74 11.66 -10.99
N LYS A 75 -3.84 12.04 -11.65
CA LYS A 75 -4.17 11.56 -13.00
C LYS A 75 -3.08 11.88 -14.01
N GLU A 76 -2.56 13.11 -14.01
CA GLU A 76 -1.43 13.51 -14.86
C GLU A 76 -0.23 12.59 -14.63
N ARG A 77 0.11 12.29 -13.37
CA ARG A 77 1.20 11.36 -13.05
C ARG A 77 0.92 9.94 -13.55
N VAL A 78 -0.29 9.42 -13.32
CA VAL A 78 -0.70 8.08 -13.74
C VAL A 78 -0.62 7.95 -15.27
N LEU A 79 -1.04 8.96 -16.03
CA LEU A 79 -0.95 8.95 -17.49
C LEU A 79 0.48 8.86 -18.03
N GLN A 80 1.49 9.22 -17.24
CA GLN A 80 2.91 9.07 -17.60
C GLN A 80 3.49 7.70 -17.24
N THR A 81 2.81 6.89 -16.41
CA THR A 81 3.35 5.59 -15.98
C THR A 81 3.55 4.55 -17.09
N PRO A 82 2.80 4.55 -18.22
CA PRO A 82 3.12 3.67 -19.35
C PRO A 82 4.51 3.89 -19.93
N SER A 83 5.02 5.13 -19.97
CA SER A 83 6.39 5.37 -20.45
C SER A 83 7.44 4.83 -19.48
N ASP A 84 7.16 4.82 -18.18
CA ASP A 84 8.06 4.21 -17.19
C ASP A 84 8.15 2.69 -17.40
N LEU A 85 7.01 2.04 -17.67
CA LEU A 85 6.93 0.61 -17.98
C LEU A 85 7.67 0.28 -19.28
N LEU A 86 7.46 1.05 -20.34
CA LEU A 86 8.15 0.87 -21.62
C LEU A 86 9.67 1.04 -21.49
N ALA A 87 10.13 2.06 -20.74
CA ALA A 87 11.54 2.31 -20.48
C ALA A 87 12.21 1.14 -19.74
N ALA A 88 11.47 0.45 -18.86
CA ALA A 88 11.93 -0.73 -18.15
C ALA A 88 11.86 -2.03 -18.97
N GLY A 89 11.40 -1.96 -20.23
CA GLY A 89 11.33 -3.09 -21.16
C GLY A 89 10.02 -3.90 -21.10
N PHE A 90 8.97 -3.40 -20.44
CA PHE A 90 7.66 -4.04 -20.50
C PHE A 90 6.96 -3.77 -21.84
N GLU A 91 6.27 -4.78 -22.37
CA GLU A 91 5.51 -4.65 -23.61
C GLU A 91 4.09 -4.15 -23.34
N GLU A 92 3.64 -3.14 -24.10
CA GLU A 92 2.34 -2.47 -23.88
C GLU A 92 1.17 -3.45 -23.77
N HIS A 93 1.09 -4.41 -24.69
CA HIS A 93 0.00 -5.37 -24.72
C HIS A 93 -0.07 -6.26 -23.45
N LYS A 94 1.03 -6.42 -22.71
CA LYS A 94 1.09 -7.20 -21.46
C LYS A 94 0.58 -6.40 -20.25
N PHE A 95 0.79 -5.09 -20.21
CA PHE A 95 0.38 -4.26 -19.07
C PHE A 95 -0.90 -3.46 -19.29
N ARG A 96 -1.35 -3.29 -20.54
CA ARG A 96 -2.48 -2.42 -20.91
C ARG A 96 -3.75 -2.68 -20.09
N ASN A 97 -4.11 -3.93 -19.87
CA ASN A 97 -5.32 -4.27 -19.11
C ASN A 97 -5.20 -3.85 -17.63
N PHE A 98 -4.03 -4.02 -17.03
CA PHE A 98 -3.77 -3.62 -15.64
C PHE A 98 -3.74 -2.09 -15.50
N PHE A 99 -3.08 -1.39 -16.44
CA PHE A 99 -3.09 0.07 -16.50
C PHE A 99 -4.52 0.61 -16.63
N ASN A 100 -5.32 0.07 -17.54
CA ASN A 100 -6.70 0.50 -17.74
C ASN A 100 -7.55 0.28 -16.49
N ALA A 101 -7.38 -0.84 -15.77
CA ALA A 101 -8.06 -1.09 -14.52
C ALA A 101 -7.68 -0.04 -13.44
N PHE A 102 -6.39 0.28 -13.32
CA PHE A 102 -5.94 1.29 -12.37
C PHE A 102 -6.43 2.70 -12.73
N TYR A 103 -6.33 3.10 -14.01
CA TYR A 103 -6.82 4.39 -14.46
C TYR A 103 -8.33 4.53 -14.26
N SER A 104 -9.09 3.45 -14.48
CA SER A 104 -10.55 3.43 -14.27
C SER A 104 -10.94 3.70 -12.82
N VAL A 105 -10.20 3.15 -11.83
CA VAL A 105 -10.49 3.43 -10.41
C VAL A 105 -10.08 4.85 -10.01
N VAL A 106 -9.05 5.44 -10.66
CA VAL A 106 -8.73 6.86 -10.47
C VAL A 106 -9.84 7.75 -11.03
N GLU A 107 -10.40 7.42 -12.19
CA GLU A 107 -11.57 8.14 -12.72
C GLU A 107 -12.81 7.98 -11.84
N LEU A 108 -12.99 6.83 -11.19
CA LEU A 108 -14.08 6.62 -10.23
C LEU A 108 -13.97 7.59 -9.04
N VAL A 109 -12.76 7.80 -8.51
CA VAL A 109 -12.49 8.76 -7.42
C VAL A 109 -12.87 10.18 -7.81
N GLU A 110 -12.65 10.56 -9.07
CA GLU A 110 -13.01 11.89 -9.60
C GLU A 110 -14.52 12.05 -9.82
N ARG A 111 -15.20 11.05 -10.40
CA ARG A 111 -16.59 11.16 -10.87
C ARG A 111 -17.62 10.82 -9.81
N ASP A 112 -17.42 9.73 -9.08
CA ASP A 112 -18.35 9.24 -8.06
C ASP A 112 -18.02 9.84 -6.69
N GLY A 113 -16.73 9.84 -6.32
CA GLY A 113 -16.27 10.48 -5.10
C GLY A 113 -16.74 9.84 -3.79
N SER A 114 -17.37 8.65 -3.82
CA SER A 114 -17.83 7.96 -2.62
C SER A 114 -16.86 6.88 -2.14
N VAL A 115 -16.70 6.79 -0.81
CA VAL A 115 -15.94 5.73 -0.15
C VAL A 115 -16.53 4.34 -0.44
N SER A 116 -17.86 4.25 -0.55
CA SER A 116 -18.57 3.00 -0.79
C SER A 116 -18.26 2.41 -2.16
N SER A 117 -18.31 3.22 -3.22
CA SER A 117 -17.98 2.77 -4.58
C SER A 117 -16.52 2.35 -4.69
N LEU A 118 -15.60 3.11 -4.10
CA LEU A 118 -14.17 2.77 -4.06
C LEU A 118 -13.93 1.44 -3.32
N LEU A 119 -14.54 1.26 -2.14
CA LEU A 119 -14.42 0.05 -1.35
C LEU A 119 -15.01 -1.17 -2.08
N LYS A 120 -16.10 -0.98 -2.84
CA LYS A 120 -16.68 -2.05 -3.67
C LYS A 120 -15.71 -2.51 -4.76
N VAL A 121 -15.01 -1.59 -5.44
CA VAL A 121 -13.99 -1.95 -6.44
C VAL A 121 -12.83 -2.72 -5.81
N PHE A 122 -12.33 -2.25 -4.67
CA PHE A 122 -11.22 -2.94 -3.98
C PHE A 122 -11.62 -4.28 -3.34
N ASN A 123 -12.92 -4.55 -3.18
CA ASN A 123 -13.45 -5.82 -2.73
C ASN A 123 -13.96 -6.73 -3.85
N ASP A 124 -13.96 -6.27 -5.10
CA ASP A 124 -14.11 -7.13 -6.27
C ASP A 124 -12.77 -7.80 -6.59
N GLN A 125 -12.72 -9.14 -6.53
CA GLN A 125 -11.46 -9.89 -6.64
C GLN A 125 -10.72 -9.57 -7.95
N SER A 126 -11.43 -9.58 -9.08
CA SER A 126 -10.82 -9.32 -10.38
C SER A 126 -10.26 -7.90 -10.44
N SER A 127 -11.09 -6.89 -10.16
CA SER A 127 -10.68 -5.49 -10.25
C SER A 127 -9.52 -5.17 -9.31
N SER A 128 -9.62 -5.62 -8.07
CA SER A 128 -8.61 -5.37 -7.03
C SER A 128 -7.28 -6.04 -7.37
N ASP A 129 -7.27 -7.26 -7.91
CA ASP A 129 -6.04 -7.94 -8.31
C ASP A 129 -5.41 -7.33 -9.56
N HIS A 130 -6.21 -6.82 -10.52
CA HIS A 130 -5.66 -6.08 -11.67
C HIS A 130 -4.99 -4.77 -11.22
N ILE A 131 -5.57 -4.08 -10.24
CA ILE A 131 -4.97 -2.89 -9.60
C ILE A 131 -3.65 -3.27 -8.93
N VAL A 132 -3.63 -4.32 -8.11
CA VAL A 132 -2.41 -4.79 -7.43
C VAL A 132 -1.33 -5.15 -8.45
N GLN A 133 -1.68 -5.90 -9.50
CA GLN A 133 -0.71 -6.30 -10.52
C GLN A 133 -0.11 -5.08 -11.23
N PHE A 134 -0.92 -4.06 -11.53
CA PHE A 134 -0.41 -2.81 -12.08
C PHE A 134 0.61 -2.14 -11.14
N LEU A 135 0.28 -2.02 -9.86
CA LEU A 135 1.18 -1.42 -8.86
C LEU A 135 2.49 -2.19 -8.72
N ARG A 136 2.45 -3.53 -8.79
CA ARG A 136 3.66 -4.38 -8.82
C ARG A 136 4.53 -4.11 -10.06
N LEU A 137 3.93 -4.06 -11.24
CA LEU A 137 4.65 -3.77 -12.49
C LEU A 137 5.29 -2.37 -12.47
N LEU A 138 4.56 -1.37 -11.96
CA LEU A 138 5.09 -0.01 -11.80
C LEU A 138 6.25 0.04 -10.81
N THR A 139 6.15 -0.71 -9.71
CA THR A 139 7.23 -0.85 -8.72
C THR A 139 8.47 -1.45 -9.36
N SER A 140 8.32 -2.57 -10.07
CA SER A 140 9.40 -3.22 -10.82
C SER A 140 10.03 -2.26 -11.85
N ALA A 141 9.23 -1.57 -12.65
CA ALA A 141 9.72 -0.61 -13.63
C ALA A 141 10.52 0.54 -12.97
N PHE A 142 10.03 1.07 -11.85
CA PHE A 142 10.71 2.14 -11.13
C PHE A 142 12.09 1.68 -10.61
N ILE A 143 12.17 0.46 -10.07
CA ILE A 143 13.41 -0.15 -9.60
C ILE A 143 14.37 -0.39 -10.76
N LYS A 144 13.92 -1.04 -11.85
CA LYS A 144 14.73 -1.33 -13.04
C LYS A 144 15.30 -0.06 -13.68
N ASN A 145 14.49 1.00 -13.79
CA ASN A 145 14.93 2.28 -14.36
C ASN A 145 15.92 3.05 -13.47
N ARG A 146 16.12 2.61 -12.22
CA ARG A 146 17.04 3.21 -11.24
C ARG A 146 17.93 2.15 -10.60
N ALA A 147 18.34 1.14 -11.39
CA ALA A 147 19.07 -0.02 -10.91
C ALA A 147 20.33 0.36 -10.10
N ASP A 148 21.10 1.35 -10.53
CA ASP A 148 22.32 1.79 -9.82
C ASP A 148 22.03 2.31 -8.40
N PHE A 149 20.89 2.97 -8.21
CA PHE A 149 20.46 3.41 -6.88
C PHE A 149 20.07 2.21 -6.02
N PHE A 150 19.22 1.32 -6.56
CA PHE A 150 18.65 0.21 -5.81
C PHE A 150 19.62 -0.97 -5.56
N ARG A 151 20.68 -1.11 -6.36
CA ARG A 151 21.64 -2.22 -6.27
C ARG A 151 22.27 -2.34 -4.88
N HIS A 152 22.46 -1.24 -4.17
CA HIS A 152 23.06 -1.21 -2.83
C HIS A 152 22.12 -1.70 -1.72
N PHE A 153 20.84 -1.96 -2.03
CA PHE A 153 19.83 -2.36 -1.05
C PHE A 153 19.35 -3.80 -1.24
N ILE A 154 19.72 -4.46 -2.34
CA ILE A 154 19.46 -5.89 -2.57
C ILE A 154 20.70 -6.72 -2.21
N ASP A 155 20.53 -8.04 -2.13
CA ASP A 155 21.63 -8.98 -1.91
C ASP A 155 22.72 -8.81 -2.99
N GLU A 156 24.00 -8.80 -2.60
CA GLU A 156 25.15 -8.56 -3.50
C GLU A 156 25.21 -9.61 -4.61
N GLU A 157 24.70 -10.82 -4.35
CA GLU A 157 24.67 -11.94 -5.30
C GLU A 157 23.44 -11.89 -6.25
N MET A 158 22.49 -10.97 -6.04
CA MET A 158 21.26 -10.86 -6.81
C MET A 158 21.29 -9.68 -7.79
N ASP A 159 20.96 -9.90 -9.07
CA ASP A 159 20.76 -8.81 -10.01
C ASP A 159 19.41 -8.12 -9.81
N ILE A 160 19.33 -6.82 -10.11
CA ILE A 160 18.09 -6.03 -10.01
C ILE A 160 16.95 -6.62 -10.86
N LYS A 161 17.26 -7.17 -12.04
CA LYS A 161 16.24 -7.78 -12.89
C LYS A 161 15.69 -9.05 -12.28
N ASP A 162 16.57 -9.86 -11.68
CA ASP A 162 16.17 -11.10 -11.01
C ASP A 162 15.36 -10.81 -9.75
N PHE A 163 15.79 -9.83 -8.94
CA PHE A 163 15.01 -9.34 -7.81
C PHE A 163 13.60 -8.92 -8.24
N CYS A 164 13.47 -8.10 -9.28
CA CYS A 164 12.16 -7.65 -9.76
C CYS A 164 11.29 -8.82 -10.26
N THR A 165 11.88 -9.76 -10.98
CA THR A 165 11.19 -10.90 -11.59
C THR A 165 10.66 -11.89 -10.54
N HIS A 166 11.38 -12.06 -9.43
CA HIS A 166 11.04 -13.07 -8.42
C HIS A 166 10.34 -12.48 -7.18
N GLU A 167 10.70 -11.27 -6.76
CA GLU A 167 10.26 -10.68 -5.48
C GLU A 167 9.27 -9.51 -5.63
N VAL A 168 9.06 -8.97 -6.84
CA VAL A 168 8.21 -7.79 -7.05
C VAL A 168 7.02 -8.08 -7.97
N GLU A 169 7.30 -8.54 -9.19
CA GLU A 169 6.31 -8.74 -10.26
C GLU A 169 5.26 -9.82 -9.94
N PRO A 170 5.62 -10.98 -9.35
CA PRO A 170 4.66 -12.04 -9.07
C PRO A 170 3.66 -11.63 -7.99
N MET A 171 2.41 -12.04 -8.16
CA MET A 171 1.37 -11.89 -7.14
C MET A 171 1.73 -12.71 -5.89
N ALA A 172 1.21 -12.27 -4.74
CA ALA A 172 1.41 -12.90 -3.43
C ALA A 172 2.85 -12.89 -2.87
N MET A 173 3.78 -12.18 -3.49
CA MET A 173 5.11 -11.92 -2.92
C MET A 173 5.07 -10.78 -1.89
N GLU A 174 5.68 -11.02 -0.73
CA GLU A 174 5.74 -10.04 0.35
C GLU A 174 6.50 -8.77 -0.05
N CYS A 175 6.29 -7.69 0.70
CA CYS A 175 6.93 -6.40 0.44
C CYS A 175 7.82 -6.02 1.61
N ASP A 176 9.02 -5.58 1.27
CA ASP A 176 9.97 -4.99 2.19
C ASP A 176 10.20 -3.51 1.83
N HIS A 177 11.13 -2.88 2.53
CA HIS A 177 11.48 -1.47 2.45
C HIS A 177 11.75 -0.98 1.01
N ILE A 178 12.34 -1.84 0.16
CA ILE A 178 12.69 -1.50 -1.23
C ILE A 178 11.42 -1.26 -2.05
N GLN A 179 10.44 -2.17 -2.02
CA GLN A 179 9.19 -2.05 -2.75
C GLN A 179 8.38 -0.84 -2.25
N ILE A 180 8.36 -0.61 -0.93
CA ILE A 180 7.67 0.55 -0.33
C ILE A 180 8.28 1.86 -0.84
N THR A 181 9.61 1.96 -0.77
CA THR A 181 10.36 3.15 -1.24
C THR A 181 10.12 3.39 -2.72
N ALA A 182 10.24 2.34 -3.54
CA ALA A 182 10.07 2.45 -4.98
C ALA A 182 8.65 2.90 -5.37
N LEU A 183 7.61 2.30 -4.79
CA LEU A 183 6.23 2.67 -5.14
C LEU A 183 5.85 4.06 -4.59
N SER A 184 6.30 4.41 -3.40
CA SER A 184 6.15 5.75 -2.81
C SER A 184 6.70 6.82 -3.76
N GLN A 185 7.93 6.64 -4.25
CA GLN A 185 8.56 7.58 -5.18
C GLN A 185 7.94 7.51 -6.58
N ALA A 186 7.56 6.34 -7.07
CA ALA A 186 6.96 6.18 -8.40
C ALA A 186 5.66 6.98 -8.54
N LEU A 187 4.84 7.01 -7.49
CA LEU A 187 3.54 7.67 -7.47
C LEU A 187 3.51 9.01 -6.72
N ASN A 188 4.65 9.45 -6.16
CA ASN A 188 4.76 10.61 -5.28
C ASN A 188 3.80 10.55 -4.07
N ILE A 189 3.70 9.37 -3.46
CA ILE A 189 2.84 9.12 -2.30
C ILE A 189 3.69 9.15 -1.04
N ALA A 190 3.42 10.13 -0.16
CA ALA A 190 3.99 10.13 1.17
C ALA A 190 3.17 9.23 2.10
N LEU A 191 3.81 8.22 2.70
CA LEU A 191 3.19 7.29 3.64
C LEU A 191 4.02 7.10 4.91
N GLN A 192 3.36 6.72 5.99
CA GLN A 192 3.99 6.34 7.26
C GLN A 192 3.58 4.92 7.62
N VAL A 193 4.55 4.09 8.00
CA VAL A 193 4.35 2.71 8.45
C VAL A 193 4.64 2.64 9.95
N GLU A 194 3.65 2.27 10.76
CA GLU A 194 3.78 1.94 12.18
C GLU A 194 4.15 0.47 12.33
N TYR A 195 5.14 0.14 13.15
CA TYR A 195 5.61 -1.22 13.36
C TYR A 195 5.18 -1.74 14.73
N VAL A 196 4.43 -2.84 14.74
CA VAL A 196 4.03 -3.53 15.98
C VAL A 196 4.54 -4.97 15.93
N ASP A 197 5.67 -5.18 16.59
CA ASP A 197 6.25 -6.49 16.90
C ASP A 197 5.97 -6.91 18.36
N GLU A 198 6.43 -8.10 18.74
CA GLU A 198 6.32 -8.63 20.11
C GLU A 198 7.54 -8.30 20.99
N MET A 199 8.45 -7.46 20.50
CA MET A 199 9.65 -7.07 21.26
C MET A 199 9.29 -5.98 22.28
N ASP A 200 9.92 -6.02 23.46
CA ASP A 200 9.72 -5.03 24.53
C ASP A 200 10.45 -3.72 24.22
N THR A 201 10.10 -3.12 23.08
CA THR A 201 10.62 -1.88 22.53
C THR A 201 9.52 -0.82 22.48
N ALA A 202 9.93 0.43 22.29
CA ALA A 202 9.00 1.52 22.00
C ALA A 202 8.28 1.28 20.67
N LEU A 203 7.03 1.76 20.55
CA LEU A 203 6.35 1.84 19.27
C LEU A 203 7.16 2.75 18.32
N ASN A 204 7.46 2.26 17.13
CA ASN A 204 8.26 2.97 16.14
C ASN A 204 7.53 3.04 14.80
N HIS A 205 7.94 4.02 13.99
CA HIS A 205 7.40 4.23 12.65
C HIS A 205 8.51 4.65 11.68
N HIS A 206 8.24 4.48 10.39
CA HIS A 206 9.08 5.00 9.32
C HIS A 206 8.22 5.81 8.33
N VAL A 207 8.77 6.90 7.81
CA VAL A 207 8.09 7.79 6.84
C VAL A 207 8.79 7.68 5.50
N PHE A 208 8.01 7.53 4.44
CA PHE A 208 8.46 7.37 3.06
C PHE A 208 7.83 8.45 2.18
N PRO A 209 8.63 9.30 1.47
CA PRO A 209 10.05 9.52 1.71
C PRO A 209 10.31 10.16 3.08
N GLU A 210 11.55 10.08 3.56
CA GLU A 210 11.93 10.66 4.86
C GLU A 210 11.55 12.15 4.96
N ALA A 211 11.13 12.57 6.17
CA ALA A 211 10.69 13.93 6.49
C ALA A 211 9.48 14.48 5.70
N ALA A 212 8.83 13.67 4.85
CA ALA A 212 7.57 14.07 4.22
C ALA A 212 6.41 14.14 5.22
N VAL A 213 5.37 14.89 4.89
CA VAL A 213 4.10 14.84 5.61
C VAL A 213 3.26 13.70 5.01
N PRO A 214 3.01 12.61 5.74
CA PRO A 214 2.31 11.45 5.18
C PRO A 214 0.83 11.75 4.92
N SER A 215 0.36 11.26 3.78
CA SER A 215 -1.06 11.25 3.38
C SER A 215 -1.74 9.92 3.74
N VAL A 216 -0.94 8.88 3.96
CA VAL A 216 -1.39 7.51 4.22
C VAL A 216 -0.65 6.96 5.44
N TYR A 217 -1.37 6.24 6.30
CA TYR A 217 -0.81 5.59 7.46
C TYR A 217 -1.12 4.10 7.41
N LEU A 218 -0.10 3.26 7.53
CA LEU A 218 -0.21 1.81 7.53
C LEU A 218 0.29 1.25 8.86
N LEU A 219 -0.28 0.12 9.29
CA LEU A 219 0.21 -0.70 10.38
C LEU A 219 0.85 -1.94 9.78
N TYR A 220 2.14 -2.16 10.06
CA TYR A 220 2.82 -3.42 9.80
C TYR A 220 2.86 -4.27 11.07
N LYS A 221 2.24 -5.44 11.00
CA LYS A 221 2.17 -6.42 12.09
C LYS A 221 2.14 -7.82 11.50
N THR A 222 2.97 -8.73 12.01
CA THR A 222 2.96 -10.17 11.62
C THR A 222 2.92 -10.38 10.10
N SER A 223 3.86 -9.75 9.38
CA SER A 223 3.96 -9.78 7.91
C SER A 223 2.74 -9.25 7.16
N HIS A 224 1.95 -8.38 7.79
CA HIS A 224 0.69 -7.92 7.25
C HIS A 224 0.50 -6.40 7.38
N TYR A 225 -0.05 -5.78 6.32
CA TYR A 225 -0.30 -4.34 6.26
C TYR A 225 -1.79 -4.03 6.44
N ASN A 226 -2.12 -3.22 7.44
CA ASN A 226 -3.45 -2.67 7.64
C ASN A 226 -3.45 -1.16 7.49
N ILE A 227 -4.62 -0.56 7.26
CA ILE A 227 -4.75 0.89 7.03
C ILE A 227 -5.15 1.55 8.34
N LEU A 228 -4.40 2.56 8.79
CA LEU A 228 -4.68 3.36 9.97
C LEU A 228 -5.33 4.70 9.60
N TYR A 229 -6.19 5.20 10.49
CA TYR A 229 -6.82 6.51 10.36
C TYR A 229 -6.43 7.36 11.55
N ALA A 230 -5.74 8.47 11.29
CA ALA A 230 -5.29 9.39 12.33
C ALA A 230 -6.48 10.00 13.08
N ALA A 231 -6.30 10.28 14.36
CA ALA A 231 -7.23 11.15 15.08
C ALA A 231 -7.20 12.56 14.44
N ASP A 232 -8.36 13.20 14.29
CA ASP A 232 -8.40 14.61 13.91
C ASP A 232 -7.59 15.41 14.94
N LYS A 233 -6.67 16.26 14.45
CA LYS A 233 -5.96 17.18 15.34
C LYS A 233 -6.98 18.23 15.79
N HIS A 234 -7.41 18.14 17.06
CA HIS A 234 -8.10 19.23 17.74
C HIS A 234 -7.20 20.46 17.84
#